data_AF-A0A662HXW5-F1
#
_entry.id   AF-A0A662HXW5-F1
#
_cell.length_a   1.000
_cell.length_b   1.000
_cell.length_c   1.000
_cell.angle_alpha   90.00
_cell.angle_beta   90.00
_cell.angle_gamma   90.00
#
_symmetry.space_group_name_H-M   'P 1'
#
loop_
_entity.id
_entity.type
_entity.pdbx_description
1 polymer ?
#
loop_
_entity_poly.entity_id
_entity_poly.type
_entity_poly.pdbx_seq_one_letter_code
_entity_poly.pdbx_strand_id
1 'polypeptide(L)'
;VFKVISSEHLKEILFRFVVGDICFLIFKARDKELYDYYKENLEELSANIEHPLNFIKVYPRKMEKKQKRIFTELAWGLSPEDINFEAIFRGSSRPRGTTLDDLNVYCENVHKNYLRVLEREKSGIYLDATLRHEGLESDLHRQIKVFIVKLLAEKYGLRTKEEIEEKIWTEKKIDGATPDVYDTIEGEAYEVETLFHEDNEGRKPRDKINETIRKYEKTSIEKINIVLDNLTFLLHVRDLWEIKKNIRGWEQKTGKSVEFFTLDLKNHKLMPLSEFLQKAKELIGCENVLVSSF
;
A
#
# COMPACT_ATOMS: atom_id res chain seq x y z
N VAL A 1 9.45 -33.29 -16.66
CA VAL A 1 8.99 -32.15 -15.85
C VAL A 1 8.13 -32.59 -14.66
N PHE A 2 7.37 -33.69 -14.75
CA PHE A 2 6.62 -34.31 -13.64
C PHE A 2 7.45 -35.02 -12.54
N LYS A 3 8.77 -34.80 -12.48
CA LYS A 3 9.66 -35.44 -11.47
C LYS A 3 9.94 -34.57 -10.24
N VAL A 4 9.50 -33.31 -10.23
CA VAL A 4 9.94 -32.33 -9.21
C VAL A 4 9.05 -32.33 -7.97
N ILE A 5 7.81 -32.80 -8.06
CA ILE A 5 6.90 -32.94 -6.92
C ILE A 5 6.13 -34.26 -7.09
N SER A 6 6.63 -35.34 -6.49
CA SER A 6 5.92 -36.62 -6.42
C SER A 6 4.78 -36.55 -5.39
N SER A 7 3.84 -37.49 -5.47
CA SER A 7 2.77 -37.62 -4.49
C SER A 7 3.31 -37.73 -3.05
N GLU A 8 4.44 -38.42 -2.87
CA GLU A 8 5.17 -38.53 -1.60
C GLU A 8 5.67 -37.17 -1.07
N HIS A 9 6.20 -36.30 -1.93
CA HIS A 9 6.63 -34.97 -1.50
C HIS A 9 5.44 -34.09 -1.10
N LEU A 10 4.31 -34.20 -1.80
CA LEU A 10 3.08 -33.50 -1.41
C LEU A 10 2.54 -34.03 -0.08
N LYS A 11 2.58 -35.35 0.15
CA LYS A 11 2.22 -35.98 1.43
C LYS A 11 2.99 -35.37 2.59
N GLU A 12 4.31 -35.27 2.48
CA GLU A 12 5.14 -34.72 3.55
C GLU A 12 4.81 -33.26 3.85
N ILE A 13 4.66 -32.42 2.80
CA ILE A 13 4.30 -31.01 2.96
C ILE A 13 2.90 -30.85 3.57
N LEU A 14 1.93 -31.67 3.16
CA LEU A 14 0.57 -31.66 3.73
C LEU A 14 0.53 -32.23 5.14
N PHE A 15 1.40 -33.18 5.50
CA PHE A 15 1.47 -33.65 6.88
C PHE A 15 1.92 -32.53 7.83
N ARG A 16 2.81 -31.65 7.36
CA ARG A 16 3.18 -30.43 8.10
C ARG A 16 2.02 -29.45 8.29
N PHE A 17 0.98 -29.48 7.45
CA PHE A 17 -0.28 -28.76 7.71
C PHE A 17 -1.02 -29.35 8.89
N VAL A 18 -1.15 -30.67 8.90
CA VAL A 18 -1.89 -31.40 9.94
C VAL A 18 -1.25 -31.20 11.31
N VAL A 19 0.08 -31.18 11.37
CA VAL A 19 0.83 -30.94 12.62
C VAL A 19 0.80 -29.46 13.05
N GLY A 20 0.31 -28.55 12.20
CA GLY A 20 0.11 -27.14 12.54
C GLY A 20 1.30 -26.22 12.23
N ASP A 21 2.31 -26.70 11.49
CA ASP A 21 3.50 -25.90 11.14
C ASP A 21 3.25 -24.90 9.99
N ILE A 22 2.17 -25.09 9.22
CA ILE A 22 1.87 -24.28 8.03
C ILE A 22 0.36 -24.00 7.96
N CYS A 23 -0.03 -22.73 7.78
CA CYS A 23 -1.43 -22.30 7.77
C CYS A 23 -2.11 -22.31 6.38
N PHE A 24 -1.37 -22.09 5.28
CA PHE A 24 -1.92 -22.12 3.92
C PHE A 24 -0.85 -22.44 2.85
N LEU A 25 -1.22 -23.18 1.79
CA LEU A 25 -0.37 -23.47 0.63
C LEU A 25 -0.96 -22.84 -0.61
N ILE A 26 -0.11 -22.23 -1.43
CA ILE A 26 -0.49 -21.67 -2.72
C ILE A 26 0.16 -22.49 -3.82
N PHE A 27 -0.65 -23.23 -4.57
CA PHE A 27 -0.22 -23.91 -5.79
C PHE A 27 -0.45 -23.02 -7.01
N LYS A 28 0.61 -22.79 -7.79
CA LYS A 28 0.55 -22.04 -9.05
C LYS A 28 1.03 -22.92 -10.19
N ALA A 29 0.11 -23.28 -11.08
CA ALA A 29 0.41 -23.98 -12.33
C ALA A 29 0.01 -23.11 -13.52
N ARG A 30 0.90 -23.00 -14.52
CA ARG A 30 0.61 -22.34 -15.80
C ARG A 30 0.13 -23.34 -16.86
N ASP A 31 0.47 -24.60 -16.67
CA ASP A 31 0.13 -25.72 -17.53
C ASP A 31 -1.11 -26.44 -16.98
N LYS A 32 -2.06 -26.76 -17.86
CA LYS A 32 -3.33 -27.36 -17.45
C LYS A 32 -3.14 -28.80 -16.98
N GLU A 33 -2.31 -29.58 -17.67
CA GLU A 33 -2.06 -30.98 -17.29
C GLU A 33 -1.38 -31.05 -15.92
N LEU A 34 -0.41 -30.16 -15.66
CA LEU A 34 0.22 -30.03 -14.35
C LEU A 34 -0.76 -29.55 -13.26
N TYR A 35 -1.67 -28.64 -13.60
CA TYR A 35 -2.73 -28.21 -12.67
C TYR A 35 -3.66 -29.37 -12.31
N ASP A 36 -4.14 -30.11 -13.32
CA ASP A 36 -5.06 -31.22 -13.15
C ASP A 36 -4.38 -32.36 -12.37
N TYR A 37 -3.11 -32.66 -12.67
CA TYR A 37 -2.29 -33.59 -11.89
C TYR A 37 -2.18 -33.20 -10.41
N TYR A 38 -1.85 -31.94 -10.10
CA TYR A 38 -1.78 -31.50 -8.70
C TYR A 38 -3.13 -31.55 -8.01
N LYS A 39 -4.21 -31.19 -8.72
CA LYS A 39 -5.56 -31.25 -8.19
C LYS A 39 -5.93 -32.69 -7.81
N GLU A 40 -5.72 -33.65 -8.70
CA GLU A 40 -6.01 -35.07 -8.47
C GLU A 40 -5.22 -35.61 -7.26
N ASN A 41 -3.91 -35.32 -7.20
CA ASN A 41 -3.10 -35.71 -6.05
C ASN A 41 -3.63 -35.08 -4.75
N LEU A 42 -3.97 -33.79 -4.74
CA LEU A 42 -4.48 -33.12 -3.54
C LEU A 42 -5.84 -33.69 -3.08
N GLU A 43 -6.72 -34.04 -4.02
CA GLU A 43 -8.01 -34.68 -3.73
C GLU A 43 -7.82 -36.08 -3.11
N GLU A 44 -6.90 -36.89 -3.66
CA GLU A 44 -6.53 -38.19 -3.11
C GLU A 44 -5.95 -38.06 -1.69
N LEU A 45 -5.06 -37.09 -1.48
CA LEU A 45 -4.46 -36.85 -0.17
C LEU A 45 -5.48 -36.39 0.85
N SER A 46 -6.36 -35.47 0.47
CA SER A 46 -7.44 -35.01 1.35
C SER A 46 -8.42 -36.11 1.72
N ALA A 47 -8.63 -37.11 0.87
CA ALA A 47 -9.50 -38.25 1.19
C ALA A 47 -8.90 -39.15 2.29
N ASN A 48 -7.58 -39.08 2.50
CA ASN A 48 -6.83 -39.94 3.43
C ASN A 48 -6.36 -39.21 4.70
N ILE A 49 -6.69 -37.94 4.88
CA ILE A 49 -6.32 -37.15 6.06
C ILE A 49 -7.53 -37.03 6.98
N GLU A 50 -7.35 -37.28 8.28
CA GLU A 50 -8.43 -37.21 9.30
C GLU A 50 -9.07 -35.81 9.40
N HIS A 51 -8.31 -34.77 9.06
CA HIS A 51 -8.77 -33.39 9.01
C HIS A 51 -8.97 -32.92 7.56
N PRO A 52 -10.19 -32.55 7.15
CA PRO A 52 -10.46 -32.14 5.78
C PRO A 52 -9.71 -30.85 5.43
N LEU A 53 -8.94 -30.90 4.34
CA LEU A 53 -8.27 -29.73 3.79
C LEU A 53 -9.29 -28.85 3.06
N ASN A 54 -9.21 -27.54 3.29
CA ASN A 54 -10.12 -26.59 2.63
C ASN A 54 -9.48 -26.07 1.33
N PHE A 55 -10.01 -26.50 0.18
CA PHE A 55 -9.47 -26.12 -1.12
C PHE A 55 -10.20 -24.90 -1.69
N ILE A 56 -9.50 -23.77 -1.76
CA ILE A 56 -10.00 -22.58 -2.43
C ILE A 56 -9.39 -22.50 -3.81
N LYS A 57 -10.23 -22.72 -4.83
CA LYS A 57 -9.81 -22.55 -6.22
C LYS A 57 -9.96 -21.09 -6.65
N VAL A 58 -8.83 -20.48 -7.00
CA VAL A 58 -8.80 -19.10 -7.49
C VAL A 58 -8.35 -19.10 -8.95
N TYR A 59 -9.18 -18.52 -9.82
CA TYR A 59 -8.79 -18.24 -11.20
C TYR A 59 -8.52 -16.74 -11.33
N PRO A 60 -7.28 -16.33 -11.64
CA PRO A 60 -7.01 -14.92 -11.86
C PRO A 60 -7.78 -14.44 -13.09
N ARG A 61 -8.55 -13.35 -12.93
CA ARG A 61 -9.22 -12.71 -14.06
C ARG A 61 -8.17 -12.17 -15.02
N LYS A 62 -8.34 -12.45 -16.31
CA LYS A 62 -7.50 -11.84 -17.35
C LYS A 62 -7.75 -10.32 -17.35
N MET A 63 -6.69 -9.56 -17.12
CA MET A 63 -6.75 -8.10 -17.17
C MET A 63 -6.39 -7.60 -18.56
N GLU A 64 -7.18 -6.65 -19.05
CA GLU A 64 -6.85 -5.89 -20.26
C GLU A 64 -5.63 -4.99 -20.03
N LYS A 65 -5.01 -4.51 -21.12
CA LYS A 65 -3.84 -3.62 -21.03
C LYS A 65 -4.13 -2.37 -20.20
N LYS A 66 -5.30 -1.74 -20.40
CA LYS A 66 -5.76 -0.57 -19.63
C LYS A 66 -5.89 -0.89 -18.14
N GLN A 67 -6.48 -2.04 -17.79
CA GLN A 67 -6.65 -2.46 -16.41
C GLN A 67 -5.30 -2.70 -15.71
N LYS A 68 -4.36 -3.38 -16.38
CA LYS A 68 -3.00 -3.58 -15.83
C LYS A 68 -2.32 -2.25 -15.54
N ARG A 69 -2.43 -1.29 -16.48
CA ARG A 69 -1.88 0.06 -16.33
C ARG A 69 -2.43 0.77 -15.09
N ILE A 70 -3.76 0.82 -14.96
CA ILE A 70 -4.43 1.47 -13.83
C ILE A 70 -4.05 0.79 -12.51
N PHE A 71 -4.04 -0.53 -12.47
CA PHE A 71 -3.64 -1.27 -11.26
C PHE A 71 -2.21 -0.90 -10.84
N THR A 72 -1.27 -0.93 -11.77
CA THR A 72 0.14 -0.60 -11.49
C THR A 72 0.28 0.87 -11.07
N GLU A 73 -0.47 1.78 -11.68
CA GLU A 73 -0.48 3.19 -11.28
C GLU A 73 -0.99 3.38 -9.85
N LEU A 74 -2.08 2.72 -9.47
CA LEU A 74 -2.62 2.78 -8.12
C LEU A 74 -1.68 2.13 -7.09
N ALA A 75 -1.04 1.02 -7.45
CA ALA A 75 -0.15 0.27 -6.57
C ALA A 75 1.20 0.96 -6.31
N TRP A 76 1.66 1.85 -7.20
CA TRP A 76 3.00 2.44 -7.12
C TRP A 76 3.05 3.96 -7.23
N GLY A 77 1.92 4.62 -7.53
CA GLY A 77 1.85 6.08 -7.70
C GLY A 77 2.51 6.58 -8.98
N LEU A 78 2.76 5.70 -9.96
CA LEU A 78 3.52 5.98 -11.18
C LEU A 78 2.78 5.47 -12.43
N SER A 79 2.67 6.29 -13.48
CA SER A 79 2.08 5.82 -14.75
C SER A 79 3.13 5.04 -15.56
N PRO A 80 2.82 3.81 -16.00
CA PRO A 80 3.74 3.07 -16.85
C PRO A 80 3.75 3.53 -18.32
N GLU A 81 3.05 4.62 -18.66
CA GLU A 81 3.00 5.18 -20.02
C GLU A 81 4.31 5.83 -20.46
N ASP A 82 5.08 6.34 -19.51
CA ASP A 82 6.36 6.99 -19.78
C ASP A 82 7.51 5.97 -19.93
N ILE A 83 7.18 4.67 -19.94
CA ILE A 83 8.16 3.58 -19.95
C ILE A 83 8.44 3.10 -21.37
N ASN A 84 9.70 3.27 -21.80
CA ASN A 84 10.21 2.60 -22.98
C ASN A 84 10.65 1.15 -22.66
N PHE A 85 9.68 0.23 -22.63
CA PHE A 85 9.91 -1.19 -22.36
C PHE A 85 10.92 -1.84 -23.31
N GLU A 86 10.96 -1.41 -24.58
CA GLU A 86 11.91 -1.93 -25.57
C GLU A 86 13.36 -1.56 -25.25
N ALA A 87 13.59 -0.34 -24.75
CA ALA A 87 14.92 0.09 -24.33
C ALA A 87 15.39 -0.63 -23.07
N ILE A 88 14.49 -0.86 -22.11
CA ILE A 88 14.82 -1.46 -20.80
C ILE A 88 15.12 -2.96 -20.92
N PHE A 89 14.48 -3.65 -21.86
CA PHE A 89 14.55 -5.11 -21.95
C PHE A 89 15.17 -5.64 -23.25
N ARG A 90 16.11 -4.87 -23.84
CA ARG A 90 16.90 -5.30 -25.00
C ARG A 90 17.54 -6.67 -24.76
N GLY A 91 17.35 -7.60 -25.69
CA GLY A 91 17.93 -8.95 -25.64
C GLY A 91 17.11 -9.99 -24.86
N SER A 92 15.90 -9.66 -24.40
CA SER A 92 15.04 -10.64 -23.73
C SER A 92 14.34 -11.59 -24.72
N SER A 93 14.24 -12.88 -24.35
CA SER A 93 13.64 -13.95 -25.16
C SER A 93 12.11 -13.93 -25.25
N ARG A 94 11.44 -13.00 -24.56
CA ARG A 94 9.99 -12.79 -24.61
C ARG A 94 9.66 -11.30 -24.62
N PRO A 95 8.54 -10.87 -25.22
CA PRO A 95 8.09 -9.48 -25.15
C PRO A 95 7.80 -9.08 -23.68
N ARG A 96 8.67 -8.26 -23.08
CA ARG A 96 8.48 -7.72 -21.72
C ARG A 96 7.69 -6.41 -21.75
N GLY A 97 6.98 -6.12 -20.66
CA GLY A 97 6.07 -4.96 -20.55
C GLY A 97 4.63 -5.24 -20.97
N THR A 98 4.31 -6.52 -21.22
CA THR A 98 2.96 -6.97 -21.64
C THR A 98 2.19 -7.62 -20.49
N THR A 99 2.90 -8.08 -19.45
CA THR A 99 2.33 -8.74 -18.28
C THR A 99 2.25 -7.80 -17.08
N LEU A 100 1.33 -8.10 -16.15
CA LEU A 100 1.21 -7.33 -14.91
C LEU A 100 2.50 -7.44 -14.07
N ASP A 101 3.10 -8.63 -14.02
CA ASP A 101 4.36 -8.88 -13.30
C ASP A 101 5.49 -7.98 -13.84
N ASP A 102 5.64 -7.86 -15.16
CA ASP A 102 6.68 -6.99 -15.74
C ASP A 102 6.46 -5.52 -15.38
N LEU A 103 5.19 -5.06 -15.38
CA LEU A 103 4.81 -3.70 -15.03
C LEU A 103 5.09 -3.40 -13.54
N ASN A 104 4.71 -4.32 -12.67
CA ASN A 104 4.89 -4.17 -11.22
C ASN A 104 6.36 -4.17 -10.82
N VAL A 105 7.16 -5.12 -11.30
CA VAL A 105 8.60 -5.16 -10.99
C VAL A 105 9.29 -3.87 -11.40
N TYR A 106 8.93 -3.34 -12.58
CA TYR A 106 9.51 -2.08 -13.02
C TYR A 106 9.06 -0.91 -12.14
N CYS A 107 7.75 -0.72 -11.95
CA CYS A 107 7.22 0.43 -11.22
C CYS A 107 7.61 0.39 -9.73
N GLU A 108 7.72 -0.79 -9.13
CA GLU A 108 8.28 -0.97 -7.80
C GLU A 108 9.71 -0.45 -7.71
N ASN A 109 10.57 -0.81 -8.68
CA ASN A 109 11.95 -0.33 -8.71
C ASN A 109 12.02 1.19 -8.90
N VAL A 110 11.19 1.76 -9.77
CA VAL A 110 11.15 3.22 -9.97
C VAL A 110 10.61 3.92 -8.73
N HIS A 111 9.57 3.40 -8.09
CA HIS A 111 9.02 3.90 -6.83
C HIS A 111 10.08 3.93 -5.73
N LYS A 112 10.75 2.80 -5.48
CA LYS A 112 11.84 2.69 -4.50
C LYS A 112 13.00 3.62 -4.82
N ASN A 113 13.36 3.75 -6.09
CA ASN A 113 14.43 4.65 -6.50
C ASN A 113 14.02 6.12 -6.34
N TYR A 114 12.78 6.48 -6.65
CA TYR A 114 12.25 7.83 -6.46
C TYR A 114 12.36 8.24 -4.99
N LEU A 115 11.87 7.42 -4.06
CA LEU A 115 11.94 7.69 -2.63
C LEU A 115 13.40 7.76 -2.12
N ARG A 116 14.31 6.94 -2.65
CA ARG A 116 15.74 7.01 -2.32
C ARG A 116 16.41 8.28 -2.86
N VAL A 117 16.04 8.73 -4.06
CA VAL A 117 16.60 9.95 -4.67
C VAL A 117 16.09 11.19 -3.96
N LEU A 118 14.82 11.18 -3.53
CA LEU A 118 14.19 12.23 -2.75
C LEU A 118 15.02 12.60 -1.50
N GLU A 119 15.60 11.61 -0.81
CA GLU A 119 16.47 11.81 0.35
C GLU A 119 17.73 12.64 0.07
N ARG A 120 18.14 12.76 -1.21
CA ARG A 120 19.33 13.51 -1.65
C ARG A 120 18.98 14.80 -2.37
N GLU A 121 17.69 15.04 -2.61
CA GLU A 121 17.21 16.21 -3.34
C GLU A 121 17.58 17.50 -2.60
N LYS A 122 17.99 18.54 -3.34
CA LYS A 122 18.50 19.81 -2.77
C LYS A 122 19.54 19.57 -1.67
N SER A 123 20.50 18.68 -1.94
CA SER A 123 21.56 18.30 -0.99
C SER A 123 21.06 17.65 0.31
N GLY A 124 19.87 17.06 0.30
CA GLY A 124 19.31 16.35 1.46
C GLY A 124 18.54 17.24 2.43
N ILE A 125 18.27 18.50 2.08
CA ILE A 125 17.67 19.48 3.00
C ILE A 125 16.34 19.02 3.62
N TYR A 126 15.50 18.33 2.85
CA TYR A 126 14.21 17.82 3.32
C TYR A 126 14.39 16.67 4.31
N LEU A 127 15.38 15.80 4.06
CA LEU A 127 15.72 14.71 4.95
C LEU A 127 16.28 15.24 6.28
N ASP A 128 17.14 16.25 6.20
CA ASP A 128 17.80 16.84 7.36
C ASP A 128 16.84 17.64 8.25
N ALA A 129 15.73 18.14 7.69
CA ALA A 129 14.64 18.81 8.40
C ALA A 129 13.55 17.84 8.91
N THR A 130 13.64 16.55 8.57
CA THR A 130 12.65 15.54 8.97
C THR A 130 13.20 14.66 10.09
N LEU A 131 12.67 14.82 11.30
CA LEU A 131 13.01 13.99 12.44
C LEU A 131 12.52 12.56 12.25
N ARG A 132 13.27 11.61 12.83
CA ARG A 132 12.84 10.21 12.93
C ARG A 132 11.93 10.04 14.12
N HIS A 133 10.96 9.14 13.99
CA HIS A 133 10.13 8.74 15.13
C HIS A 133 11.00 8.12 16.24
N GLU A 134 10.61 8.33 17.51
CA GLU A 134 11.27 7.68 18.65
C GLU A 134 11.02 6.17 18.62
N GLY A 135 12.02 5.37 18.21
CA GLY A 135 11.95 3.90 18.20
C GLY A 135 12.35 3.28 16.86
N LEU A 136 11.75 2.13 16.53
CA LEU A 136 11.95 1.43 15.25
C LEU A 136 11.00 2.00 14.19
N GLU A 137 11.46 3.01 13.46
CA GLU A 137 10.77 3.53 12.27
C GLU A 137 11.23 2.79 11.01
N SER A 138 10.30 2.37 10.15
CA SER A 138 10.66 1.79 8.85
C SER A 138 11.17 2.86 7.88
N ASP A 139 12.10 2.50 6.99
CA ASP A 139 12.63 3.44 5.99
C ASP A 139 11.51 4.02 5.10
N LEU A 140 10.51 3.21 4.75
CA LEU A 140 9.36 3.64 3.96
C LEU A 140 8.54 4.72 4.68
N HIS A 141 8.29 4.53 5.98
CA HIS A 141 7.57 5.50 6.81
C HIS A 141 8.29 6.85 6.80
N ARG A 142 9.60 6.85 7.05
CA ARG A 142 10.42 8.05 7.02
C ARG A 142 10.43 8.72 5.63
N GLN A 143 10.55 7.94 4.57
CA GLN A 143 10.55 8.44 3.19
C GLN A 143 9.25 9.16 2.83
N ILE A 144 8.11 8.66 3.31
CA ILE A 144 6.82 9.33 3.12
C ILE A 144 6.78 10.66 3.89
N LYS A 145 7.30 10.74 5.12
CA LYS A 145 7.43 12.02 5.83
C LYS A 145 8.26 13.03 5.05
N VAL A 146 9.42 12.61 4.56
CA VAL A 146 10.30 13.47 3.73
C VAL A 146 9.55 13.95 2.48
N PHE A 147 8.73 13.09 1.86
CA PHE A 147 7.90 13.47 0.73
C PHE A 147 6.88 14.55 1.10
N ILE A 148 6.17 14.41 2.23
CA ILE A 148 5.23 15.41 2.73
C ILE A 148 5.94 16.73 3.04
N VAL A 149 7.07 16.69 3.74
CA VAL A 149 7.89 17.88 4.05
C VAL A 149 8.33 18.59 2.76
N LYS A 150 8.76 17.84 1.74
CA LYS A 150 9.06 18.42 0.42
C LYS A 150 7.85 19.13 -0.17
N LEU A 151 6.68 18.50 -0.20
CA LEU A 151 5.48 19.10 -0.79
C LEU A 151 5.09 20.41 -0.10
N LEU A 152 5.15 20.44 1.24
CA LEU A 152 4.86 21.64 2.02
C LEU A 152 5.93 22.72 1.81
N ALA A 153 7.21 22.35 1.80
CA ALA A 153 8.29 23.28 1.53
C ALA A 153 8.16 23.92 0.13
N GLU A 154 7.78 23.13 -0.88
CA GLU A 154 7.52 23.64 -2.23
C GLU A 154 6.26 24.51 -2.29
N LYS A 155 5.18 24.11 -1.60
CA LYS A 155 3.94 24.90 -1.48
C LYS A 155 4.22 26.31 -0.94
N TYR A 156 5.10 26.41 0.06
CA TYR A 156 5.43 27.68 0.73
C TYR A 156 6.69 28.36 0.22
N GLY A 157 7.40 27.75 -0.75
CA GLY A 157 8.63 28.28 -1.31
C GLY A 157 9.81 28.33 -0.33
N LEU A 158 9.84 27.44 0.68
CA LEU A 158 10.91 27.33 1.68
C LEU A 158 12.18 26.74 1.05
N ARG A 159 13.33 27.32 1.37
CA ARG A 159 14.62 27.05 0.70
C ARG A 159 15.73 26.63 1.66
N THR A 160 15.62 26.97 2.94
CA THR A 160 16.60 26.57 3.96
C THR A 160 16.03 25.53 4.92
N LYS A 161 16.92 24.83 5.62
CA LYS A 161 16.53 23.86 6.63
C LYS A 161 15.77 24.55 7.76
N GLU A 162 16.26 25.72 8.17
CA GLU A 162 15.70 26.51 9.27
C GLU A 162 14.30 27.01 8.94
N GLU A 163 14.06 27.47 7.70
CA GLU A 163 12.73 27.87 7.23
C GLU A 163 11.74 26.69 7.27
N ILE A 164 12.19 25.50 6.85
CA ILE A 164 11.40 24.27 6.88
C ILE A 164 11.08 23.90 8.34
N GLU A 165 12.06 23.82 9.22
CA GLU A 165 11.87 23.44 10.63
C GLU A 165 11.03 24.47 11.41
N GLU A 166 11.04 25.75 11.02
CA GLU A 166 10.19 26.77 11.64
C GLU A 166 8.72 26.56 11.27
N LYS A 167 8.43 26.26 10.00
CA LYS A 167 7.06 26.22 9.44
C LYS A 167 6.45 24.82 9.37
N ILE A 168 7.27 23.78 9.36
CA ILE A 168 6.87 22.39 9.21
C ILE A 168 7.53 21.62 10.37
N TRP A 169 6.72 21.27 11.36
CA TRP A 169 7.22 20.54 12.53
C TRP A 169 7.12 19.05 12.28
N THR A 170 8.15 18.29 12.64
CA THR A 170 8.14 16.82 12.60
C THR A 170 8.35 16.27 14.00
N GLU A 171 7.64 15.21 14.37
CA GLU A 171 7.71 14.57 15.71
C GLU A 171 7.55 15.51 16.91
N LYS A 172 6.87 16.65 16.73
CA LYS A 172 6.71 17.66 17.78
C LYS A 172 5.34 17.54 18.44
N LYS A 173 5.33 17.48 19.77
CA LYS A 173 4.09 17.38 20.55
C LYS A 173 3.26 18.66 20.50
N ILE A 174 1.98 18.53 20.18
CA ILE A 174 0.97 19.60 20.11
C ILE A 174 -0.26 19.12 20.89
N ASP A 175 -0.60 19.81 21.98
CA ASP A 175 -1.77 19.52 22.83
C ASP A 175 -1.91 18.05 23.26
N GLY A 176 -0.79 17.36 23.45
CA GLY A 176 -0.78 15.96 23.87
C GLY A 176 -0.58 14.94 22.74
N ALA A 177 -0.80 15.32 21.48
CA ALA A 177 -0.56 14.46 20.31
C ALA A 177 0.78 14.79 19.64
N THR A 178 1.42 13.79 19.05
CA THR A 178 2.63 13.96 18.23
C THR A 178 2.30 13.58 16.80
N PRO A 179 2.06 14.56 15.90
CA PRO A 179 2.02 14.31 14.46
C PRO A 179 3.37 13.92 13.91
N ASP A 180 3.37 13.08 12.89
CA ASP A 180 4.57 12.79 12.10
C ASP A 180 5.06 14.05 11.38
N VAL A 181 4.14 14.80 10.77
CA VAL A 181 4.39 16.11 10.16
C VAL A 181 3.24 17.05 10.48
N TYR A 182 3.54 18.28 10.87
CA TYR A 182 2.57 19.32 11.18
C TYR A 182 2.88 20.59 10.40
N ASP A 183 1.90 21.02 9.61
CA ASP A 183 1.91 22.29 8.89
C ASP A 183 1.46 23.40 9.83
N THR A 184 2.41 24.22 10.29
CA THR A 184 2.11 25.33 11.22
C THR A 184 1.38 26.50 10.57
N ILE A 185 1.39 26.59 9.24
CA ILE A 185 0.78 27.70 8.50
C ILE A 185 -0.72 27.46 8.37
N GLU A 186 -1.12 26.23 8.01
CA GLU A 186 -2.52 25.86 7.81
C GLU A 186 -3.13 25.13 9.02
N GLY A 187 -2.30 24.74 10.00
CA GLY A 187 -2.74 24.03 11.20
C GLY A 187 -3.15 22.58 10.96
N GLU A 188 -2.47 21.89 10.03
CA GLU A 188 -2.84 20.54 9.58
C GLU A 188 -1.82 19.50 10.06
N ALA A 189 -2.32 18.38 10.60
CA ALA A 189 -1.50 17.22 10.92
C ALA A 189 -1.49 16.22 9.77
N TYR A 190 -0.33 15.62 9.53
CA TYR A 190 -0.14 14.50 8.62
C TYR A 190 0.38 13.31 9.41
N GLU A 191 -0.23 12.15 9.17
CA GLU A 191 0.05 10.88 9.83
C GLU A 191 0.40 9.85 8.77
N VAL A 192 1.59 9.25 8.88
CA VAL A 192 2.04 8.22 7.98
C VAL A 192 1.66 6.87 8.56
N GLU A 193 0.85 6.10 7.84
CA GLU A 193 0.42 4.79 8.29
C GLU A 193 0.94 3.69 7.36
N THR A 194 1.77 2.82 7.91
CA THR A 194 2.18 1.57 7.27
C THR A 194 1.41 0.43 7.96
N LEU A 195 0.41 -0.14 7.28
CA LEU A 195 -0.47 -1.18 7.85
C LEU A 195 0.10 -2.60 7.64
N PHE A 196 1.37 -2.70 7.23
CA PHE A 196 2.05 -3.97 6.91
C PHE A 196 2.64 -4.71 8.10
N HIS A 197 2.66 -4.11 9.29
CA HIS A 197 2.94 -4.86 10.50
C HIS A 197 1.60 -5.20 11.14
N GLU A 198 1.24 -6.49 11.06
CA GLU A 198 0.86 -7.15 12.30
C GLU A 198 2.03 -6.88 13.25
N ASP A 199 1.95 -5.79 14.01
CA ASP A 199 2.71 -5.72 15.26
C ASP A 199 2.48 -7.08 15.93
N ASN A 200 3.47 -7.65 16.63
CA ASN A 200 3.40 -8.97 17.27
C ASN A 200 2.20 -9.16 18.26
N GLU A 201 1.28 -8.20 18.30
CA GLU A 201 0.01 -8.10 19.00
C GLU A 201 -1.24 -8.37 18.11
N GLY A 202 -1.12 -8.57 16.80
CA GLY A 202 -2.24 -8.95 15.92
C GLY A 202 -3.30 -7.85 15.72
N ARG A 203 -2.91 -6.58 15.75
CA ARG A 203 -3.86 -5.45 15.63
C ARG A 203 -4.43 -5.34 14.22
N LYS A 204 -5.74 -5.08 14.11
CA LYS A 204 -6.41 -4.92 12.82
C LYS A 204 -6.11 -3.53 12.24
N PRO A 205 -5.91 -3.41 10.92
CA PRO A 205 -5.64 -2.13 10.25
C PRO A 205 -6.64 -1.01 10.59
N ARG A 206 -7.92 -1.38 10.73
CA ARG A 206 -9.01 -0.47 11.11
C ARG A 206 -8.86 0.10 12.51
N ASP A 207 -8.37 -0.69 13.47
CA ASP A 207 -8.22 -0.25 14.86
C ASP A 207 -7.09 0.79 14.95
N LYS A 208 -5.96 0.52 14.27
CA LYS A 208 -4.82 1.45 14.19
C LYS A 208 -5.23 2.82 13.64
N ILE A 209 -5.97 2.84 12.53
CA ILE A 209 -6.47 4.10 11.95
C ILE A 209 -7.39 4.85 12.93
N ASN A 210 -8.30 4.14 13.61
CA ASN A 210 -9.21 4.78 14.56
C ASN A 210 -8.45 5.34 15.77
N GLU A 211 -7.40 4.67 16.25
CA GLU A 211 -6.51 5.18 17.30
C GLU A 211 -5.80 6.46 16.85
N THR A 212 -5.27 6.47 15.62
CA THR A 212 -4.63 7.64 15.00
C THR A 212 -5.59 8.80 14.84
N ILE A 213 -6.89 8.57 14.59
CA ILE A 213 -7.90 9.64 14.59
C ILE A 213 -8.20 10.12 16.02
N ARG A 214 -8.40 9.19 16.96
CA ARG A 214 -8.80 9.50 18.35
C ARG A 214 -7.73 10.26 19.13
N LYS A 215 -6.44 10.09 18.81
CA LYS A 215 -5.37 10.84 19.48
C LYS A 215 -5.52 12.36 19.32
N TYR A 216 -6.24 12.81 18.30
CA TYR A 216 -6.53 14.22 18.04
C TYR A 216 -7.83 14.75 18.64
N GLU A 217 -8.66 13.92 19.30
CA GLU A 217 -9.99 14.34 19.77
C GLU A 217 -9.94 15.55 20.72
N LYS A 218 -8.88 15.66 21.52
CA LYS A 218 -8.72 16.71 22.55
C LYS A 218 -7.66 17.76 22.20
N THR A 219 -7.23 17.84 20.94
CA THR A 219 -6.21 18.81 20.49
C THR A 219 -6.87 20.00 19.79
N SER A 220 -6.10 21.07 19.57
CA SER A 220 -6.52 22.19 18.70
C SER A 220 -6.49 21.89 17.21
N ILE A 221 -5.94 20.75 16.79
CA ILE A 221 -5.73 20.42 15.36
C ILE A 221 -7.05 20.03 14.70
N GLU A 222 -7.49 20.82 13.72
CA GLU A 222 -8.78 20.64 13.06
C GLU A 222 -8.73 19.68 11.87
N LYS A 223 -7.60 19.62 11.15
CA LYS A 223 -7.46 18.79 9.96
C LYS A 223 -6.39 17.73 10.15
N ILE A 224 -6.77 16.49 9.90
CA ILE A 224 -5.94 15.30 10.07
C ILE A 224 -5.85 14.59 8.72
N ASN A 225 -4.65 14.48 8.18
CA ASN A 225 -4.38 13.88 6.88
C ASN A 225 -3.63 12.55 7.10
N ILE A 226 -4.31 11.42 6.89
CA ILE A 226 -3.71 10.09 7.04
C ILE A 226 -3.17 9.64 5.68
N VAL A 227 -1.86 9.47 5.59
CA VAL A 227 -1.11 9.14 4.37
C VAL A 227 -0.61 7.71 4.46
N LEU A 228 -0.95 6.87 3.48
CA LEU A 228 -0.48 5.50 3.39
C LEU A 228 0.37 5.31 2.13
N ASP A 229 1.24 4.31 2.12
CA ASP A 229 1.87 3.89 0.88
C ASP A 229 0.83 3.32 -0.09
N ASN A 230 1.12 3.41 -1.38
CA ASN A 230 0.20 3.04 -2.46
C ASN A 230 -0.33 1.61 -2.39
N LEU A 231 0.51 0.65 -2.00
CA LEU A 231 0.09 -0.75 -1.95
C LEU A 231 -0.80 -1.00 -0.74
N THR A 232 -0.44 -0.47 0.43
CA THR A 232 -1.31 -0.49 1.61
C THR A 232 -2.66 0.16 1.33
N PHE A 233 -2.65 1.34 0.71
CA PHE A 233 -3.86 2.09 0.38
C PHE A 233 -4.78 1.28 -0.55
N LEU A 234 -4.21 0.63 -1.57
CA LEU A 234 -4.93 -0.23 -2.50
C LEU A 234 -5.55 -1.45 -1.81
N LEU A 235 -4.81 -2.12 -0.93
CA LEU A 235 -5.27 -3.31 -0.19
C LEU A 235 -6.40 -2.99 0.78
N HIS A 236 -6.35 -1.81 1.42
CA HIS A 236 -7.29 -1.40 2.47
C HIS A 236 -8.31 -0.34 2.02
N VAL A 237 -8.45 -0.07 0.73
CA VAL A 237 -9.32 1.01 0.20
C VAL A 237 -10.77 0.91 0.71
N ARG A 238 -11.28 -0.31 0.89
CA ARG A 238 -12.62 -0.55 1.45
C ARG A 238 -12.70 -0.11 2.91
N ASP A 239 -11.73 -0.51 3.73
CA ASP A 239 -11.67 -0.14 5.14
C ASP A 239 -11.57 1.38 5.30
N LEU A 240 -10.73 2.04 4.50
CA LEU A 240 -10.57 3.49 4.50
C LEU A 240 -11.90 4.21 4.18
N TRP A 241 -12.61 3.75 3.15
CA TRP A 241 -13.90 4.30 2.78
C TRP A 241 -14.96 4.09 3.86
N GLU A 242 -15.03 2.88 4.45
CA GLU A 242 -15.96 2.59 5.55
C GLU A 242 -15.65 3.44 6.78
N ILE A 243 -14.37 3.61 7.13
CA ILE A 243 -13.94 4.49 8.22
C ILE A 243 -14.38 5.92 7.94
N LYS A 244 -14.06 6.48 6.76
CA LYS A 244 -14.46 7.85 6.38
C LYS A 244 -15.97 8.06 6.47
N LYS A 245 -16.77 7.06 6.09
CA LYS A 245 -18.24 7.11 6.23
C LYS A 245 -18.67 7.12 7.70
N ASN A 246 -18.07 6.27 8.54
CA ASN A 246 -18.47 6.08 9.93
C ASN A 246 -18.01 7.22 10.86
N ILE A 247 -16.92 7.89 10.55
CA ILE A 247 -16.41 9.01 11.37
C ILE A 247 -17.13 10.34 11.12
N ARG A 248 -18.06 10.43 10.16
CA ARG A 248 -18.80 11.69 9.89
C ARG A 248 -19.49 12.28 11.11
N GLY A 249 -20.08 11.43 11.96
CA GLY A 249 -20.71 11.88 13.21
C GLY A 249 -19.67 12.38 14.22
N TRP A 250 -18.47 11.81 14.21
CA TRP A 250 -17.35 12.28 15.01
C TRP A 250 -16.83 13.63 14.48
N GLU A 251 -16.62 13.78 13.16
CA GLU A 251 -16.21 15.03 12.51
C GLU A 251 -17.18 16.18 12.83
N GLN A 252 -18.49 15.92 12.77
CA GLN A 252 -19.52 16.91 13.12
C GLN A 252 -19.48 17.31 14.61
N LYS A 253 -19.25 16.34 15.50
CA LYS A 253 -19.21 16.58 16.95
C LYS A 253 -17.96 17.33 17.39
N THR A 254 -16.82 17.03 16.78
CA THR A 254 -15.52 17.61 17.16
C THR A 254 -15.17 18.86 16.35
N GLY A 255 -15.85 19.09 15.22
CA GLY A 255 -15.49 20.15 14.26
C GLY A 255 -14.23 19.83 13.45
N LYS A 256 -13.73 18.59 13.53
CA LYS A 256 -12.49 18.16 12.87
C LYS A 256 -12.78 17.45 11.54
N SER A 257 -11.83 17.43 10.62
CA SER A 257 -11.91 16.67 9.38
C SER A 257 -10.74 15.70 9.23
N VAL A 258 -11.03 14.49 8.73
CA VAL A 258 -10.02 13.45 8.50
C VAL A 258 -10.00 13.07 7.03
N GLU A 259 -8.89 13.30 6.33
CA GLU A 259 -8.75 12.90 4.94
C GLU A 259 -7.70 11.80 4.77
N PHE A 260 -7.92 10.92 3.80
CA PHE A 260 -7.03 9.80 3.49
C PHE A 260 -6.32 10.05 2.17
N PHE A 261 -5.01 9.87 2.15
CA PHE A 261 -4.16 10.08 0.99
C PHE A 261 -3.23 8.91 0.71
N THR A 262 -2.87 8.77 -0.55
CA THR A 262 -1.71 8.00 -1.00
C THR A 262 -0.78 8.90 -1.81
N LEU A 263 0.36 8.38 -2.25
CA LEU A 263 1.31 9.12 -3.05
C LEU A 263 0.93 9.11 -4.54
N ASP A 264 0.96 10.28 -5.18
CA ASP A 264 1.00 10.43 -6.63
C ASP A 264 2.39 10.94 -7.00
N LEU A 265 3.32 9.99 -7.16
CA LEU A 265 4.71 10.28 -7.45
C LEU A 265 4.88 10.86 -8.86
N LYS A 266 3.99 10.51 -9.80
CA LYS A 266 3.99 11.06 -11.15
C LYS A 266 3.74 12.57 -11.13
N ASN A 267 2.72 13.00 -10.41
CA ASN A 267 2.31 14.41 -10.37
C ASN A 267 2.90 15.18 -9.18
N HIS A 268 3.79 14.54 -8.41
CA HIS A 268 4.39 15.11 -7.21
C HIS A 268 3.35 15.70 -6.25
N LYS A 269 2.33 14.91 -5.91
CA LYS A 269 1.26 15.32 -4.99
C LYS A 269 0.80 14.16 -4.12
N LEU A 270 -0.05 14.47 -3.13
CA LEU A 270 -0.87 13.48 -2.45
C LEU A 270 -2.17 13.26 -3.24
N MET A 271 -2.57 12.00 -3.41
CA MET A 271 -3.82 11.60 -4.06
C MET A 271 -4.87 11.30 -2.99
N PRO A 272 -5.96 12.06 -2.91
CA PRO A 272 -7.03 11.79 -1.95
C PRO A 272 -7.79 10.51 -2.30
N LEU A 273 -8.42 9.90 -1.28
CA LEU A 273 -9.26 8.71 -1.42
C LEU A 273 -10.32 8.85 -2.52
N SER A 274 -10.91 10.04 -2.69
CA SER A 274 -11.92 10.31 -3.72
C SER A 274 -11.36 10.14 -5.14
N GLU A 275 -10.18 10.71 -5.42
CA GLU A 275 -9.47 10.57 -6.70
C GLU A 275 -9.03 9.11 -6.91
N PHE A 276 -8.52 8.46 -5.85
CA PHE A 276 -8.14 7.05 -5.90
C PHE A 276 -9.32 6.14 -6.27
N LEU A 277 -10.49 6.34 -5.63
CA LEU A 277 -11.71 5.58 -5.91
C LEU A 277 -12.20 5.80 -7.35
N GLN A 278 -12.07 7.00 -7.89
CA GLN A 278 -12.41 7.28 -9.29
C GLN A 278 -11.56 6.46 -10.24
N LYS A 279 -10.24 6.41 -10.03
CA LYS A 279 -9.32 5.57 -10.83
C LYS A 279 -9.59 4.07 -10.61
N ALA A 280 -9.89 3.66 -9.38
CA ALA A 280 -10.20 2.26 -9.06
C ALA A 280 -11.49 1.76 -9.73
N LYS A 281 -12.49 2.64 -9.95
CA LYS A 281 -13.69 2.30 -10.74
C LYS A 281 -13.34 1.86 -12.16
N GLU A 282 -12.38 2.54 -12.79
CA GLU A 282 -11.93 2.18 -14.14
C GLU A 282 -11.24 0.81 -14.22
N LEU A 283 -10.63 0.35 -13.11
CA LEU A 283 -10.01 -0.96 -13.02
C LEU A 283 -11.02 -2.10 -13.09
N ILE A 284 -12.15 -1.97 -12.38
CA ILE A 284 -13.14 -3.05 -12.21
C ILE A 284 -14.04 -3.19 -13.46
N GLY A 285 -14.11 -2.14 -14.30
CA GLY A 285 -14.87 -2.16 -15.55
C GLY A 285 -16.38 -2.21 -15.34
N CYS A 286 -16.89 -1.56 -14.28
CA CYS A 286 -18.31 -1.56 -13.95
C CYS A 286 -18.77 -0.17 -13.50
N GLU A 287 -19.66 0.44 -14.28
CA GLU A 287 -20.45 1.61 -13.88
C GLU A 287 -21.41 1.31 -12.70
N ASN A 288 -21.65 0.03 -12.33
CA ASN A 288 -22.76 -0.32 -11.43
C ASN A 288 -22.46 -1.26 -10.25
N VAL A 289 -21.21 -1.63 -9.96
CA VAL A 289 -20.93 -2.44 -8.75
C VAL A 289 -20.43 -1.57 -7.59
N LEU A 290 -19.93 -0.36 -7.89
CA LEU A 290 -19.32 0.53 -6.91
C LEU A 290 -20.28 1.49 -6.18
N VAL A 291 -21.60 1.34 -6.35
CA VAL A 291 -22.60 2.28 -5.78
C VAL A 291 -23.78 1.57 -5.12
N SER A 292 -24.12 0.33 -5.50
CA SER A 292 -25.17 -0.44 -4.82
C SER A 292 -24.68 -1.28 -3.64
N SER A 293 -23.36 -1.42 -3.48
CA SER A 293 -22.72 -2.23 -2.44
C SER A 293 -21.47 -1.56 -1.83
N PHE A 294 -21.28 -0.26 -2.10
CA PHE A 294 -20.28 0.60 -1.47
C PHE A 294 -21.06 1.72 -0.76
#